data_AF-A0A3C0Y8E8-F1
#
_entry.id   AF-A0A3C0Y8E8-F1
#
_cell.length_a   1.000
_cell.length_b   1.000
_cell.length_c   1.000
_cell.angle_alpha   90.00
_cell.angle_beta   90.00
_cell.angle_gamma   90.00
#
_symmetry.space_group_name_H-M   'P 1'
#
loop_
_entity.id
_entity.type
_entity.pdbx_description
1 polymer ?
#
loop_
_entity_poly.entity_id
_entity_poly.type
_entity_poly.pdbx_seq_one_letter_code
_entity_poly.pdbx_strand_id
1 'polypeptide(L)'
;MDWSRQSGDIACKAALAAHTALQASEIEAFTTQCRTIVQEGQAQNQPAPKKPGHRGRAKQSGAFNLLRRLHEREQEVLRFMHD
;
A
#
# COMPACT_ATOMS: atom_id res chain seq x y z
N MET A 1 -16.55 24.67 2.83
CA MET A 1 -15.36 25.03 2.02
C MET A 1 -14.20 24.19 2.53
N ASP A 2 -13.75 23.22 1.72
CA ASP A 2 -12.75 22.21 2.08
C ASP A 2 -11.34 22.70 1.69
N TRP A 3 -10.69 23.43 2.60
CA TRP A 3 -9.38 24.05 2.41
C TRP A 3 -8.20 23.05 2.48
N SER A 4 -8.47 21.80 2.91
CA SER A 4 -7.45 20.75 3.07
C SER A 4 -6.99 20.18 1.72
N ARG A 5 -7.93 19.94 0.82
CA ARG A 5 -7.67 19.36 -0.51
C ARG A 5 -6.87 20.30 -1.42
N GLN A 6 -7.16 21.60 -1.34
CA GLN A 6 -6.56 22.62 -2.19
C GLN A 6 -5.08 22.87 -1.87
N SER A 7 -4.69 22.72 -0.60
CA SER A 7 -3.29 22.85 -0.15
C SER A 7 -2.44 21.66 -0.59
N GLY A 8 -3.01 20.44 -0.57
CA GLY A 8 -2.33 19.23 -1.04
C GLY A 8 -2.03 19.25 -2.55
N ASP A 9 -2.98 19.75 -3.35
CA ASP A 9 -2.81 19.86 -4.80
C ASP A 9 -1.69 20.84 -5.19
N ILE A 10 -1.51 21.93 -4.43
CA ILE A 10 -0.43 22.91 -4.67
C ILE A 10 0.93 22.29 -4.34
N ALA A 11 1.05 21.62 -3.20
CA ALA A 11 2.29 20.96 -2.79
C ALA A 11 2.71 19.85 -3.78
N CYS A 12 1.74 19.05 -4.26
CA CYS A 12 2.00 18.02 -5.26
C CYS A 12 2.51 18.61 -6.58
N LYS A 13 1.88 19.69 -7.08
CA LYS A 13 2.33 20.39 -8.29
C LYS A 13 3.71 21.02 -8.12
N ALA A 14 4.01 21.58 -6.96
CA ALA A 14 5.32 22.17 -6.66
C ALA A 14 6.41 21.09 -6.63
N ALA A 15 6.16 19.95 -5.98
CA ALA A 15 7.09 18.81 -5.96
C ALA A 15 7.31 18.24 -7.38
N LEU A 16 6.25 18.13 -8.18
CA LEU A 16 6.34 17.70 -9.59
C LEU A 16 7.22 18.65 -10.41
N ALA A 17 7.05 19.97 -10.25
CA ALA A 17 7.85 20.97 -10.95
C ALA A 17 9.32 20.98 -10.51
N ALA A 18 9.59 20.65 -9.25
CA ALA A 18 10.94 20.64 -8.69
C ALA A 18 11.74 19.38 -9.04
N HIS A 19 11.10 18.31 -9.56
CA HIS A 19 11.73 17.02 -9.87
C HIS A 19 12.65 16.51 -8.74
N THR A 20 12.23 16.73 -7.49
CA THR A 20 13.04 16.38 -6.32
C THR A 20 12.92 14.90 -6.02
N ALA A 21 14.03 14.19 -6.08
CA ALA A 21 14.14 12.83 -5.54
C ALA A 21 13.94 12.84 -4.02
N LEU A 22 13.32 11.79 -3.51
CA LEU A 22 13.16 11.59 -2.07
C LEU A 22 14.51 11.31 -1.41
N GLN A 23 14.70 11.86 -0.21
CA GLN A 23 15.82 11.49 0.64
C GLN A 23 15.63 10.06 1.19
N ALA A 24 16.73 9.39 1.49
CA ALA A 24 16.69 8.01 2.01
C ALA A 24 15.80 7.86 3.27
N SER A 25 15.83 8.87 4.16
CA SER A 25 14.98 8.90 5.36
C SER A 25 13.49 9.03 5.03
N GLU A 26 13.14 9.76 3.96
CA GLU A 26 11.75 9.89 3.53
C GLU A 26 11.25 8.58 2.92
N ILE A 27 12.08 7.93 2.10
CA ILE A 27 11.79 6.61 1.54
C ILE A 27 11.55 5.58 2.66
N GLU A 28 12.40 5.56 3.69
CA GLU A 28 12.24 4.66 4.83
C GLU A 28 10.95 4.94 5.60
N ALA A 29 10.63 6.22 5.84
CA ALA A 29 9.41 6.63 6.53
C ALA A 29 8.15 6.20 5.75
N PHE A 30 8.10 6.46 4.44
CA PHE A 30 6.97 6.05 3.60
C PHE A 30 6.86 4.54 3.49
N THR A 31 7.98 3.83 3.33
CA THR A 31 8.01 2.36 3.31
C THR A 31 7.40 1.80 4.59
N THR A 32 7.80 2.33 5.75
CA THR A 32 7.29 1.92 7.06
C THR A 32 5.78 2.18 7.17
N GLN A 33 5.31 3.35 6.75
CA GLN A 33 3.88 3.67 6.74
C GLN A 33 3.08 2.73 5.84
N CYS A 34 3.55 2.47 4.62
CA CYS A 34 2.91 1.54 3.70
C CYS A 34 2.83 0.12 4.28
N ARG A 35 3.90 -0.36 4.91
CA ARG A 35 3.93 -1.67 5.57
C ARG A 35 2.90 -1.75 6.69
N THR A 36 2.83 -0.73 7.55
CA THR A 36 1.86 -0.69 8.66
C THR A 36 0.42 -0.78 8.14
N ILE A 37 0.06 0.01 7.11
CA ILE A 37 -1.29 -0.02 6.53
C ILE A 37 -1.62 -1.40 5.95
N VAL A 38 -0.67 -2.03 5.24
CA VAL A 38 -0.88 -3.37 4.68
C VAL A 38 -1.05 -4.41 5.79
N GLN A 39 -0.23 -4.35 6.85
CA GLN A 39 -0.30 -5.28 7.98
C GLN A 39 -1.62 -5.14 8.75
N GLU A 40 -2.05 -3.91 9.03
CA GLU A 40 -3.36 -3.64 9.65
C GLU A 40 -4.51 -4.18 8.79
N GLY A 41 -4.44 -3.93 7.48
CA GLY A 41 -5.40 -4.47 6.52
C GLY A 41 -5.43 -6.00 6.53
N GLN A 42 -4.26 -6.65 6.58
CA GLN A 42 -4.17 -8.11 6.65
C GLN A 42 -4.76 -8.67 7.94
N ALA A 43 -4.50 -8.00 9.08
CA ALA A 43 -5.05 -8.39 10.37
C ALA A 43 -6.60 -8.38 10.36
N GLN A 44 -7.19 -7.40 9.68
CA GLN A 44 -8.65 -7.27 9.52
C GLN A 44 -9.24 -8.19 8.46
N ASN A 45 -8.43 -8.70 7.52
CA ASN A 45 -8.87 -9.52 6.39
C ASN A 45 -8.22 -10.89 6.44
N GLN A 46 -8.53 -11.68 7.46
CA GLN A 46 -7.98 -13.02 7.66
C GLN A 46 -8.33 -13.99 6.51
N PRO A 47 -7.50 -15.02 6.26
CA PRO A 47 -7.77 -15.99 5.23
C PRO A 47 -9.06 -16.77 5.52
N ALA A 48 -9.85 -17.00 4.47
CA ALA A 48 -11.07 -17.79 4.55
C ALA A 48 -10.73 -19.25 4.89
N PRO A 49 -11.40 -19.85 5.90
CA PRO A 49 -11.13 -21.22 6.32
C PRO A 49 -11.56 -22.22 5.25
N LYS A 50 -10.85 -23.36 5.19
CA LYS A 50 -11.22 -24.48 4.33
C LYS A 50 -12.44 -25.19 4.92
N LYS A 51 -13.52 -25.29 4.15
CA LYS A 51 -14.70 -26.07 4.53
C LYS A 51 -14.40 -27.57 4.43
N PRO A 52 -14.76 -28.39 5.43
CA PRO A 52 -14.65 -29.85 5.36
C PRO A 52 -15.39 -30.41 4.14
N GLY A 53 -14.90 -31.50 3.56
CA GLY A 53 -15.53 -32.16 2.41
C GLY A 53 -15.31 -31.49 1.04
N HIS A 54 -14.75 -30.28 0.99
CA HIS A 54 -14.43 -29.60 -0.27
C HIS A 54 -12.97 -29.82 -0.68
N ARG A 55 -12.77 -30.19 -1.95
CA ARG A 55 -11.46 -30.29 -2.59
C ARG A 55 -10.95 -28.90 -2.99
N GLY A 56 -9.64 -28.72 -2.99
CA GLY A 56 -8.98 -27.46 -3.38
C GLY A 56 -8.87 -26.40 -2.27
N ARG A 57 -8.42 -25.21 -2.65
CA ARG A 57 -8.24 -24.04 -1.76
C ARG A 57 -9.56 -23.31 -1.57
N ALA A 58 -9.84 -22.85 -0.35
CA ALA A 58 -10.96 -21.96 -0.08
C ALA A 58 -10.82 -20.66 -0.88
N LYS A 59 -11.92 -20.22 -1.52
CA LYS A 59 -11.98 -18.92 -2.18
C LYS A 59 -11.75 -17.82 -1.12
N GLN A 60 -10.73 -17.00 -1.35
CA GLN A 60 -10.39 -15.87 -0.49
C GLN A 60 -11.13 -14.60 -0.93
N SER A 61 -11.25 -13.64 -0.02
CA SER A 61 -11.81 -12.32 -0.35
C SER A 61 -10.90 -11.56 -1.31
N GLY A 62 -11.47 -10.59 -2.03
CA GLY A 62 -10.70 -9.68 -2.88
C GLY A 62 -9.67 -8.89 -2.08
N ALA A 63 -10.08 -8.37 -0.91
CA ALA A 63 -9.20 -7.63 0.00
C ALA A 63 -8.00 -8.45 0.46
N PHE A 64 -8.21 -9.69 0.93
CA PHE A 64 -7.11 -10.59 1.31
C PHE A 64 -6.13 -10.79 0.14
N ASN A 65 -6.66 -11.08 -1.05
CA ASN A 65 -5.80 -11.34 -2.21
C ASN A 65 -5.00 -10.10 -2.63
N LEU A 66 -5.59 -8.90 -2.55
CA LEU A 66 -4.91 -7.65 -2.83
C LEU A 66 -3.80 -7.39 -1.82
N LEU A 67 -4.12 -7.40 -0.53
CA LEU A 67 -3.16 -7.16 0.56
C LEU A 67 -2.00 -8.14 0.55
N ARG A 68 -2.28 -9.42 0.25
CA ARG A 68 -1.23 -10.42 0.06
C ARG A 68 -0.30 -10.07 -1.10
N ARG A 69 -0.85 -9.67 -2.25
CA ARG A 69 -0.04 -9.29 -3.42
C ARG A 69 0.80 -8.04 -3.17
N LEU A 70 0.25 -7.04 -2.47
CA LEU A 70 0.98 -5.83 -2.10
C LEU A 70 2.17 -6.15 -1.19
N HIS A 71 2.01 -7.10 -0.26
CA HIS A 71 3.09 -7.57 0.58
C HIS A 71 4.12 -8.41 -0.18
N GLU A 72 3.68 -9.40 -0.98
CA GLU A 72 4.56 -10.27 -1.78
C GLU A 72 5.37 -9.49 -2.83
N ARG A 73 4.84 -8.38 -3.34
CA ARG A 73 5.45 -7.53 -4.37
C ARG A 73 5.82 -6.14 -3.87
N GLU A 74 6.09 -5.99 -2.58
CA GLU A 74 6.35 -4.70 -1.94
C GLU A 74 7.43 -3.89 -2.67
N GLN A 75 8.55 -4.53 -3.03
CA GLN A 75 9.65 -3.88 -3.75
C GLN A 75 9.23 -3.34 -5.12
N GLU A 76 8.38 -4.08 -5.85
CA GLU A 76 7.88 -3.62 -7.15
C GLU A 76 6.90 -2.46 -6.99
N VAL A 77 6.05 -2.52 -5.95
CA VAL A 77 5.04 -1.49 -5.64
C VAL A 77 5.70 -0.19 -5.19
N LEU A 78 6.79 -0.26 -4.41
CA LEU A 78 7.49 0.90 -3.88
C LEU A 78 8.64 1.38 -4.78
N ARG A 79 8.89 0.72 -5.92
CA ARG A 79 10.03 1.03 -6.80
C ARG A 79 10.05 2.50 -7.27
N PHE A 80 8.87 3.08 -7.48
CA PHE A 80 8.75 4.48 -7.92
C PHE A 80 9.37 5.51 -6.96
N MET A 81 9.63 5.12 -5.70
CA MET A 81 10.30 6.01 -4.73
C MET A 81 11.81 6.15 -4.98
N HIS A 82 12.37 5.31 -5.87
CA HIS A 82 13.80 5.23 -6.16
C HIS A 82 14.18 5.65 -7.59
N ASP A 83 13.19 5.98 -8.42
CA ASP A 83 13.34 6.39 -9.82
C ASP A 83 13.37 7.93 -9.95
#